data_AF-A0A2D4LAT9-F1
#
_entry.id   AF-A0A2D4LAT9-F1
#
_cell.length_a   1.000
_cell.length_b   1.000
_cell.length_c   1.000
_cell.angle_alpha   90.00
_cell.angle_beta   90.00
_cell.angle_gamma   90.00
#
_symmetry.space_group_name_H-M   'P 1'
#
loop_
_entity.id
_entity.type
_entity.pdbx_description
1 polymer ?
#
loop_
_entity_poly.entity_id
_entity_poly.type
_entity_poly.pdbx_seq_one_letter_code
_entity_poly.pdbx_strand_id
1 'polypeptide(L)'
;NGFLLKRQIKDNIRIILDTLEYYEAHPEKQMALIILDAQKAFDNVNWRFMLLQLEYMVFGEKFIQAMKKIYLKQTAKIMINGELTDSIDIRKGTRQGCP
;
A
#
# COMPACT_ATOMS: atom_id res chain seq x y z
N ASN A 1 -3.06 -11.14 -5.13
CA ASN A 1 -2.93 -11.29 -3.66
C ASN A 1 -3.02 -9.92 -3.01
N GLY A 2 -3.89 -9.77 -2.01
CA GLY A 2 -4.04 -8.52 -1.26
C GLY A 2 -3.23 -8.48 0.04
N PHE A 3 -2.09 -9.17 0.09
CA PHE A 3 -1.19 -9.24 1.25
C PHE A 3 -1.80 -9.73 2.57
N LEU A 4 -2.97 -10.39 2.52
CA LEU A 4 -3.65 -10.96 3.69
C LEU A 4 -3.55 -12.48 3.69
N LEU A 5 -3.16 -13.05 4.82
CA LEU A 5 -3.09 -14.50 5.00
C LEU A 5 -4.47 -15.13 4.78
N LYS A 6 -4.50 -16.29 4.11
CA LYS A 6 -5.73 -17.06 3.80
C LYS A 6 -6.74 -16.35 2.90
N ARG A 7 -6.41 -15.20 2.28
CA ARG A 7 -7.26 -14.56 1.26
C ARG A 7 -6.64 -14.71 -0.12
N GLN A 8 -7.49 -15.04 -1.09
CA GLN A 8 -7.14 -15.21 -2.49
C GLN A 8 -7.88 -14.18 -3.36
N ILE A 9 -7.35 -13.93 -4.57
CA ILE A 9 -7.99 -12.98 -5.49
C ILE A 9 -9.41 -13.39 -5.89
N LYS A 10 -9.67 -14.70 -5.95
CA LYS A 10 -11.00 -15.25 -6.26
C LYS A 10 -12.07 -14.86 -5.23
N ASP A 11 -11.67 -14.61 -3.99
CA ASP A 11 -12.59 -14.22 -2.93
C ASP A 11 -13.17 -12.83 -3.23
N ASN A 12 -12.31 -11.89 -3.67
CA ASN A 12 -12.75 -10.56 -4.10
C ASN A 12 -13.62 -10.62 -5.36
N ILE A 13 -13.30 -11.49 -6.31
CA ILE A 13 -14.11 -11.69 -7.53
C ILE A 13 -15.49 -12.20 -7.15
N ARG A 14 -15.60 -13.18 -6.25
CA ARG A 14 -16.90 -13.72 -5.83
C ARG A 14 -17.74 -12.65 -5.12
N ILE A 15 -17.15 -11.84 -4.24
CA ILE A 15 -17.86 -10.72 -3.58
C ILE A 15 -18.46 -9.75 -4.60
N ILE A 16 -17.70 -9.41 -5.65
CA ILE A 16 -18.20 -8.52 -6.71
C ILE A 16 -19.36 -9.19 -7.46
N LEU A 17 -19.22 -10.47 -7.85
CA LEU A 17 -20.29 -11.21 -8.53
C LEU A 17 -21.55 -11.32 -7.67
N ASP A 18 -21.43 -11.69 -6.40
CA ASP A 18 -22.54 -11.74 -5.43
C ASP A 18 -23.26 -10.39 -5.34
N THR A 19 -22.49 -9.30 -5.32
CA THR A 19 -23.05 -7.94 -5.28
C THR A 19 -23.83 -7.63 -6.55
N LEU A 20 -23.27 -7.95 -7.73
CA LEU A 20 -23.95 -7.72 -9.01
C LEU A 20 -25.23 -8.57 -9.13
N GLU A 21 -25.15 -9.87 -8.82
CA GLU A 21 -26.28 -10.81 -8.82
C GLU A 21 -27.40 -10.30 -7.88
N TYR A 22 -27.05 -9.76 -6.71
CA TYR A 22 -28.01 -9.19 -5.78
C TYR A 22 -28.77 -7.99 -6.36
N TYR A 23 -28.08 -7.03 -6.98
CA TYR A 23 -28.73 -5.84 -7.53
C TYR A 23 -29.48 -6.13 -8.83
N GLU A 24 -29.08 -7.15 -9.60
CA GLU A 24 -29.85 -7.64 -10.75
C GLU A 24 -31.21 -8.20 -10.31
N ALA A 25 -31.25 -8.90 -9.16
CA ALA A 25 -32.49 -9.42 -8.59
C ALA A 25 -33.36 -8.35 -7.88
N HIS A 26 -32.86 -7.14 -7.67
CA HIS A 26 -33.53 -6.05 -6.93
C HIS A 26 -33.52 -4.72 -7.70
N PRO A 27 -34.28 -4.62 -8.82
CA PRO A 27 -34.24 -3.48 -9.73
C PRO A 27 -34.75 -2.16 -9.11
N GLU A 28 -35.42 -2.22 -7.96
CA GLU A 28 -35.82 -1.04 -7.19
C GLU A 28 -34.64 -0.33 -6.50
N LYS A 29 -33.47 -0.98 -6.43
CA LYS A 29 -32.27 -0.44 -5.80
C LYS A 29 -31.26 0.01 -6.84
N GLN A 30 -30.59 1.12 -6.57
CA GLN A 30 -29.53 1.66 -7.42
C GLN A 30 -28.15 1.28 -6.88
N MET A 31 -27.21 1.04 -7.79
CA MET A 31 -25.81 0.73 -7.47
C MET A 31 -24.89 1.42 -8.47
N ALA A 32 -23.73 1.85 -7.98
CA ALA A 32 -22.59 2.22 -8.80
C ALA A 32 -21.37 1.41 -8.38
N LEU A 33 -20.67 0.83 -9.35
CA LEU A 33 -19.37 0.17 -9.13
C LEU A 33 -18.25 1.14 -9.51
N ILE A 34 -17.39 1.46 -8.55
CA ILE A 34 -16.25 2.37 -8.76
C ILE A 34 -14.97 1.56 -8.60
N ILE A 35 -14.13 1.59 -9.64
CA ILE A 35 -12.80 0.96 -9.63
C ILE A 35 -11.77 2.07 -9.45
N LEU A 36 -11.01 1.99 -8.36
CA LEU A 36 -9.96 2.95 -8.03
C LEU A 36 -8.60 2.26 -8.05
N ASP A 37 -7.60 2.97 -8.56
CA ASP A 37 -6.20 2.56 -8.51
C ASP A 37 -5.33 3.68 -7.94
N ALA A 38 -4.30 3.28 -7.19
CA ALA A 38 -3.35 4.21 -6.59
C ALA A 38 -2.05 4.22 -7.40
N GLN A 39 -1.87 5.26 -8.22
CA GLN A 39 -0.71 5.39 -9.08
C GLN A 39 0.58 5.35 -8.27
N LYS A 40 1.45 4.38 -8.58
CA LYS A 40 2.74 4.17 -7.92
C LYS A 40 2.60 4.16 -6.38
N ALA A 41 1.61 3.41 -5.86
CA ALA A 41 1.23 3.42 -4.45
C ALA A 41 2.43 3.32 -3.48
N PHE A 42 3.36 2.41 -3.77
CA PHE A 42 4.55 2.20 -2.94
C PHE A 42 5.58 3.33 -3.05
N ASP A 43 5.69 4.04 -4.17
CA ASP A 43 6.61 5.18 -4.29
C ASP A 43 6.06 6.44 -3.60
N ASN A 44 4.74 6.48 -3.39
CA ASN A 44 4.02 7.65 -2.91
C ASN A 44 3.63 7.59 -1.42
N VAL A 45 4.07 6.56 -0.68
CA VAL A 45 3.80 6.46 0.76
C VAL A 45 4.39 7.65 1.53
N ASN A 46 3.54 8.44 2.18
CA ASN A 46 3.97 9.52 3.06
C ASN A 46 4.38 8.95 4.43
N TRP A 47 5.66 9.10 4.82
CA TRP A 47 6.20 8.52 6.04
C TRP A 47 5.59 9.10 7.31
N ARG A 48 5.31 10.41 7.33
CA ARG A 48 4.68 11.05 8.49
C ARG A 48 3.28 10.48 8.71
N PHE A 49 2.48 10.38 7.65
CA PHE A 49 1.15 9.79 7.72
C PHE A 49 1.21 8.33 8.15
N MET A 50 2.11 7.53 7.57
CA MET A 50 2.29 6.13 7.93
C MET A 50 2.63 5.96 9.42
N LEU A 51 3.57 6.75 9.96
CA LEU A 51 3.94 6.68 11.38
C LEU A 51 2.78 7.07 12.31
N LEU A 52 2.04 8.12 11.97
CA LEU A 52 0.84 8.52 12.71
C LEU A 52 -0.23 7.42 12.68
N GLN A 53 -0.37 6.70 11.56
CA GLN A 53 -1.33 5.59 11.50
C GLN A 53 -0.91 4.39 12.33
N LEU A 54 0.39 4.06 12.39
CA LEU A 54 0.87 3.01 13.28
C LEU A 54 0.60 3.33 14.76
N GLU A 55 0.74 4.61 15.15
CA GLU A 55 0.39 5.08 16.49
C GLU A 55 -1.13 5.00 16.74
N TYR A 56 -1.95 5.44 15.78
CA TYR A 56 -3.42 5.38 15.88
C TYR A 56 -3.95 3.93 15.96
N MET A 57 -3.32 3.01 15.24
CA MET A 57 -3.63 1.57 15.27
C MET A 57 -3.09 0.85 16.52
N VAL A 58 -2.46 1.58 17.45
CA VAL A 58 -1.95 1.06 18.73
C VAL A 58 -0.91 -0.06 18.53
N PHE A 59 -0.04 0.09 17.52
CA PHE A 59 1.12 -0.80 17.39
C PHE A 59 2.06 -0.62 18.58
N GLY A 60 2.78 -1.67 18.94
CA GLY A 60 3.72 -1.63 20.06
C GLY A 60 4.80 -0.57 19.88
N GLU A 61 5.14 0.14 20.95
CA GLU A 61 6.10 1.25 20.92
C GLU A 61 7.44 0.85 20.29
N LYS A 62 7.95 -0.34 20.64
CA LYS A 62 9.20 -0.88 20.06
C LYS A 62 9.15 -0.99 18.54
N PHE A 63 8.00 -1.39 17.99
CA PHE A 63 7.79 -1.52 16.55
C PHE A 63 7.77 -0.13 15.89
N ILE A 64 7.02 0.82 16.47
CA ILE A 64 6.95 2.19 15.97
C ILE A 64 8.34 2.84 15.97
N GLN A 65 9.13 2.66 17.03
CA GLN A 65 10.49 3.19 17.10
C GLN A 65 11.42 2.56 16.06
N ALA A 66 11.27 1.26 15.77
CA ALA A 66 12.00 0.61 14.68
C ALA A 66 11.64 1.24 13.32
N MET A 67 10.36 1.46 13.05
CA MET A 67 9.90 2.10 11.82
C MET A 67 10.40 3.55 11.72
N LYS A 68 10.34 4.34 12.81
CA LYS A 68 10.91 5.70 12.86
C LYS A 68 12.38 5.70 12.49
N LYS A 69 13.17 4.74 12.99
CA LYS A 69 14.61 4.61 12.64
C LYS A 69 14.82 4.27 11.17
N ILE A 70 14.06 3.34 10.60
CA ILE A 70 14.16 2.95 9.18
C ILE A 70 13.88 4.14 8.26
N TYR A 71 12.92 4.99 8.62
CA TYR A 71 12.46 6.11 7.80
C TYR A 71 13.02 7.48 8.22
N LEU A 72 13.97 7.54 9.17
CA LEU A 72 14.56 8.78 9.65
C LEU A 72 15.35 9.51 8.56
N LYS A 73 16.22 8.76 7.86
CA LYS A 73 16.99 9.25 6.73
C LYS A 73 17.24 8.09 5.78
N GLN A 74 16.79 8.23 4.54
CA GLN A 74 17.06 7.26 3.49
C GLN A 74 17.70 7.97 2.31
N THR A 75 18.71 7.34 1.73
CA THR A 75 19.37 7.79 0.52
C THR A 75 19.41 6.66 -0.50
N ALA A 76 19.43 7.01 -1.78
CA ALA A 76 19.65 6.06 -2.87
C ALA A 76 20.72 6.60 -3.82
N LYS A 77 21.39 5.69 -4.52
CA LYS A 77 22.23 6.00 -5.68
C LYS A 77 21.65 5.27 -6.88
N ILE A 78 21.73 5.88 -8.05
CA ILE A 78 21.28 5.28 -9.30
C ILE A 78 22.52 4.69 -9.98
N MET A 79 22.40 3.47 -10.51
CA MET A 79 23.46 2.86 -11.31
C MET A 79 23.12 3.02 -12.80
N ILE A 80 24.02 3.64 -13.55
CA ILE A 80 23.87 3.88 -14.99
C ILE A 80 25.16 3.39 -15.66
N ASN A 81 25.05 2.40 -16.54
CA ASN A 81 26.19 1.81 -17.28
C ASN A 81 27.35 1.34 -16.37
N GLY A 82 27.05 0.87 -15.17
CA GLY A 82 28.05 0.41 -14.19
C GLY A 82 28.62 1.50 -13.29
N GLU A 83 28.31 2.77 -13.53
CA GLU A 83 28.70 3.89 -12.67
C GLU A 83 27.56 4.28 -11.73
N LEU A 84 27.90 4.64 -10.49
CA LEU A 84 26.95 5.12 -9.50
C LEU A 84 26.88 6.64 -9.50
N THR A 85 25.67 7.18 -9.45
CA THR A 85 25.45 8.61 -9.23
C THR A 85 25.82 9.03 -7.80
N ASP A 86 25.78 10.34 -7.58
CA ASP A 86 25.70 10.89 -6.23
C ASP A 86 24.47 10.38 -5.48
N SER A 87 24.56 10.45 -4.14
CA SER A 87 23.46 10.06 -3.26
C SER A 87 22.33 11.08 -3.34
N ILE A 88 21.11 10.56 -3.48
CA ILE A 88 19.87 11.32 -3.50
C ILE A 88 19.10 11.01 -2.21
N ASP A 89 18.58 12.05 -1.56
CA ASP A 89 17.69 11.88 -0.40
C ASP A 89 16.31 11.38 -0.85
N ILE A 90 15.87 10.27 -0.24
CA ILE A 90 14.51 9.76 -0.39
C ILE A 90 13.65 10.38 0.71
N ARG A 91 12.45 10.82 0.37
CA ARG A 91 11.53 11.53 1.30
C ARG A 91 10.14 10.91 1.40
N LYS A 92 9.85 9.91 0.57
CA LYS A 92 8.58 9.18 0.52
C LYS A 92 8.79 7.81 -0.13
N GLY A 93 7.78 6.97 0.00
CA GLY A 93 7.73 5.65 -0.59
C GLY A 93 8.38 4.56 0.25
N THR A 94 8.31 3.33 -0.24
CA THR A 94 8.86 2.13 0.41
C THR A 94 9.72 1.39 -0.58
N ARG A 95 10.77 0.72 -0.12
CA ARG A 95 11.61 -0.11 -0.99
C ARG A 95 10.80 -1.31 -1.48
N GLN A 96 10.69 -1.47 -2.80
CA GLN A 96 10.05 -2.63 -3.43
C GLN A 96 11.12 -3.69 -3.72
N GLY A 97 10.81 -4.96 -3.46
CA GLY A 97 11.70 -6.10 -3.78
C GLY A 97 12.38 -6.79 -2.59
N CYS A 98 12.09 -6.39 -1.35
CA CYS A 98 12.47 -7.13 -0.14
C CYS A 98 11.23 -7.90 0.36
N PRO A 99 11.27 -9.25 0.49
CA PRO A 99 10.13 -10.04 0.94
C PRO A 99 9.76 -9.80 2.41
#